data_AF-A0A942NLN3-F1
#
_entry.id   AF-A0A942NLN3-F1
#
_cell.length_a   1.000
_cell.length_b   1.000
_cell.length_c   1.000
_cell.angle_alpha   90.00
_cell.angle_beta   90.00
_cell.angle_gamma   90.00
#
_symmetry.space_group_name_H-M   'P 1'
#
loop_
_entity.id
_entity.type
_entity.pdbx_description
1 polymer ?
#
loop_
_entity_poly.entity_id
_entity_poly.type
_entity_poly.pdbx_seq_one_letter_code
_entity_poly.pdbx_strand_id
1 'polypeptide(L)'
;MVKENQPDLLDDIRDSFKMLEHDDFIESLDFGHGRIKTRKCVVISDLSLIEKPALWKSLTCLVRVESERYLKTSGETQSETQYY
;
A
#
# COMPACT_ATOMS: atom_id res chain seq x y z
N MET A 1 -9.36 -2.21 -2.94
CA MET A 1 -8.51 -3.10 -2.13
C MET A 1 -8.46 -4.43 -2.81
N VAL A 2 -7.26 -4.77 -3.30
CA VAL A 2 -6.94 -6.15 -3.65
C VAL A 2 -7.05 -6.96 -2.36
N LYS A 3 -7.86 -8.01 -2.37
CA LYS A 3 -8.11 -8.89 -1.22
C LYS A 3 -7.61 -10.29 -1.55
N GLU A 4 -7.55 -11.17 -0.56
CA GLU A 4 -7.09 -12.57 -0.67
C GLU A 4 -7.90 -13.45 -1.64
N ASN A 5 -8.84 -12.89 -2.40
CA ASN A 5 -9.54 -13.62 -3.46
C ASN A 5 -8.66 -13.85 -4.71
N GLN A 6 -7.48 -13.23 -4.77
CA GLN A 6 -6.52 -13.33 -5.87
C GLN A 6 -5.09 -13.46 -5.30
N PRO A 7 -4.74 -14.62 -4.69
CA PRO A 7 -3.49 -14.79 -3.95
C PRO A 7 -2.24 -14.57 -4.81
N ASP A 8 -2.19 -15.13 -6.02
CA ASP A 8 -1.05 -14.94 -6.95
C ASP A 8 -0.77 -13.45 -7.22
N LEU A 9 -1.81 -12.67 -7.56
CA LEU A 9 -1.66 -11.24 -7.81
C LEU A 9 -1.19 -10.49 -6.56
N LEU A 10 -1.69 -10.87 -5.38
CA LEU A 10 -1.29 -10.23 -4.14
C LEU A 10 0.20 -10.44 -3.83
N ASP A 11 0.72 -11.63 -4.13
CA ASP A 11 2.15 -11.93 -3.95
C ASP A 11 3.01 -11.18 -4.98
N ASP A 12 2.59 -11.12 -6.25
CA ASP A 12 3.25 -10.31 -7.29
C ASP A 12 3.32 -8.82 -6.87
N ILE A 13 2.22 -8.27 -6.34
CA ILE A 13 2.17 -6.88 -5.86
C ILE A 13 3.15 -6.68 -4.70
N ARG A 14 3.16 -7.61 -3.73
CA ARG A 14 4.06 -7.52 -2.57
C ARG A 14 5.51 -7.57 -2.99
N ASP A 15 5.85 -8.43 -3.94
CA ASP A 15 7.23 -8.55 -4.43
C ASP A 15 7.64 -7.34 -5.28
N SER A 16 6.71 -6.76 -6.05
CA SER A 16 6.90 -5.48 -6.73
C SER A 16 7.34 -4.38 -5.75
N PHE A 17 6.62 -4.22 -4.64
CA PHE A 17 6.98 -3.23 -3.61
C PHE A 17 8.24 -3.55 -2.77
N LYS A 18 8.82 -4.75 -2.91
CA LYS A 18 10.10 -5.12 -2.27
C LYS A 18 11.28 -4.95 -3.23
N MET A 19 11.08 -5.21 -4.51
CA MET A 19 12.16 -5.36 -5.49
C MET A 19 12.32 -4.16 -6.42
N LEU A 20 11.24 -3.43 -6.69
CA LEU A 20 11.22 -2.32 -7.65
C LEU A 20 11.33 -0.97 -6.93
N GLU A 21 11.87 0.02 -7.64
CA GLU A 21 11.81 1.41 -7.21
C GLU A 21 10.39 1.97 -7.40
N HIS A 22 10.03 2.94 -6.57
CA HIS A 22 8.74 3.62 -6.67
C HIS A 22 8.86 4.88 -7.52
N ASP A 23 7.82 5.17 -8.31
CA ASP A 23 7.79 6.39 -9.12
C ASP A 23 7.48 7.61 -8.26
N ASP A 24 6.59 7.44 -7.28
CA ASP A 24 6.11 8.52 -6.43
C ASP A 24 5.71 8.01 -5.05
N PHE A 25 5.80 8.89 -4.06
CA PHE A 25 5.27 8.67 -2.74
C PHE A 25 4.77 9.97 -2.11
N ILE A 26 3.73 9.85 -1.30
CA ILE A 26 3.25 10.94 -0.46
C ILE A 26 3.07 10.44 0.97
N GLU A 27 3.53 11.23 1.92
CA GLU A 27 3.32 11.03 3.34
C GLU A 27 2.50 12.17 3.90
N SER A 28 1.51 11.83 4.71
CA SER A 28 0.64 12.81 5.38
C SER A 28 0.53 12.48 6.86
N LEU A 29 0.50 13.52 7.68
CA LEU A 29 0.43 13.44 9.13
C LEU A 29 -0.75 14.27 9.62
N ASP A 30 -1.65 13.65 10.37
CA ASP A 30 -2.85 14.27 10.93
C ASP A 30 -2.83 14.13 12.46
N PHE A 31 -2.92 15.28 13.14
CA PHE A 31 -2.98 15.39 14.59
C PHE A 31 -4.39 15.79 15.02
N GLY A 32 -5.14 14.86 15.60
CA GLY A 32 -6.54 15.10 15.94
C GLY A 32 -6.95 14.44 17.26
N HIS A 33 -7.61 15.20 18.14
CA HIS A 33 -8.35 14.70 19.32
C HIS A 33 -7.68 13.53 20.08
N GLY A 34 -6.40 13.66 20.42
CA GLY A 34 -5.66 12.64 21.17
C GLY A 34 -5.12 11.48 20.33
N ARG A 35 -5.12 11.59 19.00
CA ARG A 35 -4.57 10.61 18.07
C ARG A 35 -3.60 11.29 17.10
N ILE A 36 -2.64 10.50 16.61
CA ILE A 36 -1.76 10.86 15.50
C ILE A 36 -2.01 9.82 14.43
N LYS A 37 -2.26 10.26 13.19
CA LYS A 37 -2.38 9.37 12.04
C LYS A 37 -1.31 9.70 11.03
N THR A 38 -0.55 8.69 10.64
CA THR A 38 0.40 8.76 9.53
C THR A 38 -0.17 7.96 8.38
N ARG A 39 -0.18 8.53 7.17
CA ARG A 39 -0.56 7.79 5.96
C ARG A 39 0.50 8.00 4.90
N LYS A 40 1.08 6.90 4.44
CA LYS A 40 2.03 6.84 3.34
C LYS A 40 1.39 6.13 2.15
N CYS A 41 1.38 6.77 0.99
CA CYS A 41 0.95 6.18 -0.27
C CYS A 41 2.16 6.09 -1.19
N VAL A 42 2.40 4.92 -1.78
CA VAL A 42 3.51 4.65 -2.69
C VAL A 42 2.94 4.10 -4.00
N VAL A 43 3.45 4.59 -5.13
CA VAL A 43 3.01 4.19 -6.48
C VAL A 43 4.16 3.55 -7.24
N ILE A 44 3.88 2.42 -7.89
CA ILE A 44 4.79 1.75 -8.83
C ILE A 44 4.03 1.52 -10.14
N SER A 45 4.57 2.01 -11.24
CA SER A 45 4.03 1.87 -12.60
C SER A 45 4.78 0.80 -13.39
N ASP A 46 5.94 0.36 -12.89
CA ASP A 46 6.63 -0.83 -13.39
C ASP A 46 5.86 -2.09 -12.98
N LEU A 47 5.20 -2.71 -13.96
CA LEU A 47 4.41 -3.93 -13.81
C LEU A 47 5.18 -5.19 -14.27
N SER A 48 6.51 -5.11 -14.41
CA SER A 48 7.34 -6.21 -14.91
C SER A 48 7.29 -7.48 -14.06
N LEU A 49 6.92 -7.36 -12.79
CA LEU A 49 6.76 -8.47 -11.85
C LEU A 49 5.32 -8.98 -11.72
N ILE A 50 4.35 -8.42 -12.48
CA ILE A 50 2.98 -8.94 -12.52
C ILE A 50 2.91 -10.14 -13.46
N GLU A 51 2.57 -11.30 -12.93
CA GLU A 51 2.35 -12.49 -13.73
C GLU A 51 1.02 -12.41 -14.49
N LYS A 52 0.99 -13.07 -15.66
CA LYS A 52 -0.21 -13.15 -16.54
C LYS A 52 -0.83 -11.76 -16.79
N PRO A 53 -0.08 -10.75 -17.29
CA PRO A 53 -0.57 -9.38 -17.49
C PRO A 53 -1.79 -9.32 -18.41
N ALA A 54 -2.01 -10.34 -19.25
CA ALA A 54 -3.21 -10.48 -20.06
C ALA A 54 -4.52 -10.59 -19.27
N LEU A 55 -4.49 -10.99 -17.98
CA LEU A 55 -5.64 -10.97 -17.08
C LEU A 55 -5.92 -9.56 -16.52
N TRP A 56 -4.93 -8.68 -16.57
CA TRP A 56 -4.91 -7.35 -15.94
C TRP A 56 -4.74 -6.24 -16.97
N LYS A 57 -5.43 -6.33 -18.12
CA LYS A 57 -5.23 -5.42 -19.26
C LYS A 57 -5.45 -3.94 -18.96
N SER A 58 -6.18 -3.62 -17.90
CA SER A 58 -6.46 -2.26 -17.45
C SER A 58 -5.61 -1.82 -16.25
N LEU A 59 -4.71 -2.69 -15.75
CA LEU A 59 -3.78 -2.35 -14.68
C LEU A 59 -2.70 -1.43 -15.25
N THR A 60 -2.50 -0.29 -14.60
CA THR A 60 -1.59 0.77 -15.05
C THR A 60 -0.53 1.10 -14.02
N CYS A 61 -0.81 0.83 -12.75
CA CYS A 61 0.09 0.99 -11.64
C CYS A 61 -0.40 0.16 -10.45
N LEU A 62 0.47 0.01 -9.47
CA LEU A 62 0.21 -0.56 -8.15
C LEU A 62 0.29 0.54 -7.12
N VAL A 63 -0.63 0.55 -6.15
CA VAL A 63 -0.59 1.50 -5.04
C VAL A 63 -0.58 0.77 -3.71
N ARG A 64 0.41 1.08 -2.86
CA ARG A 64 0.45 0.64 -1.46
C ARG A 64 0.12 1.82 -0.56
N VAL A 65 -0.86 1.63 0.31
CA VAL A 65 -1.23 2.58 1.36
C VAL A 65 -0.90 1.97 2.71
N GLU A 66 0.04 2.58 3.42
CA GLU A 66 0.39 2.25 4.79
C GLU A 66 -0.23 3.31 5.70
N SER A 67 -1.06 2.89 6.64
CA SER A 67 -1.72 3.76 7.62
C SER A 67 -1.31 3.36 9.02
N GLU A 68 -0.82 4.30 9.80
CA GLU A 68 -0.53 4.13 11.20
C GLU A 68 -1.39 5.08 12.02
N ARG A 69 -1.92 4.58 13.14
CA ARG A 69 -2.70 5.35 14.10
C ARG A 69 -2.17 5.14 15.50
N TYR A 70 -1.65 6.20 16.08
CA TYR A 70 -1.23 6.24 17.47
C TYR A 70 -2.31 6.89 18.35
N LEU A 71 -2.68 6.24 19.44
CA LEU A 71 -3.61 6.71 20.46
C LEU A 71 -2.82 7.26 21.66
N LYS A 72 -2.79 8.58 21.85
CA LYS A 72 -2.05 9.22 22.96
C LYS A 72 -2.56 8.81 24.34
N THR A 73 -3.84 8.42 24.44
CA THR A 73 -4.49 8.05 25.70
C THR A 73 -4.08 6.67 26.21
N SER A 74 -3.92 5.69 25.31
CA SER A 74 -3.52 4.33 25.66
C SER A 74 -2.04 4.05 25.39
N GLY A 75 -1.39 4.88 24.56
CA GLY A 75 -0.04 4.61 24.05
C GLY A 75 0.01 3.54 22.96
N GLU A 76 -1.13 3.07 22.47
CA GLU A 76 -1.21 2.00 21.47
C GLU A 76 -1.06 2.54 20.05
N THR A 77 -0.40 1.74 19.21
CA THR A 77 -0.26 1.97 17.77
C THR A 77 -0.97 0.86 17.00
N GLN A 78 -1.75 1.24 15.99
CA GLN A 78 -2.38 0.33 15.05
C GLN A 78 -1.87 0.63 13.65
N SER A 79 -1.48 -0.39 12.91
CA SER A 79 -0.96 -0.26 11.54
C SER A 79 -1.77 -1.11 10.58
N GLU A 80 -2.01 -0.58 9.39
CA GLU A 80 -2.75 -1.25 8.32
C GLU A 80 -2.03 -1.02 6.98
N THR A 81 -2.00 -2.05 6.13
CA THR A 81 -1.47 -1.97 4.77
C THR A 81 -2.53 -2.41 3.78
N GLN A 82 -2.76 -1.60 2.76
CA GLN A 82 -3.76 -1.83 1.73
C GLN A 82 -3.14 -1.68 0.34
N TYR A 83 -3.51 -2.57 -0.59
CA TYR A 83 -3.06 -2.54 -1.99
C TYR A 83 -4.22 -2.21 -2.93
N TYR A 84 -3.94 -1.45 -3.99
CA TYR A 84 -4.90 -1.04 -5.02
C TYR A 84 -4.31 -1.18 -6.41
#